data_AF-A0A388P4C6-F1
#
_entry.id   AF-A0A388P4C6-F1
#
_cell.length_a   1.000
_cell.length_b   1.000
_cell.length_c   1.000
_cell.angle_alpha   90.00
_cell.angle_beta   90.00
_cell.angle_gamma   90.00
#
_symmetry.space_group_name_H-M   'P 1'
#
loop_
_entity.id
_entity.type
_entity.pdbx_description
1 polymer ?
#
loop_
_entity_poly.entity_id
_entity_poly.type
_entity_poly.pdbx_seq_one_letter_code
_entity_poly.pdbx_strand_id
1 'polypeptide(L)'
;MNVKDFKMFSEISETPEVFSRLINSKAQFQLAAEKIKARDITNVIILARGTSDNAGHYLKFLIEVKLGLPVGLASPSSVSIYGAKVDFKNTLVIALSQSGRSPDLITFASAAREGGALLIAMTNNSDSPLAKAGDIHIDLSAGPEVAVAATKSYSAELLASLLIS
;
A
#
# COMPACT_ATOMS: atom_id res chain seq x y z
N MET A 1 26.13 -14.15 22.11
CA MET A 1 25.44 -13.79 20.87
C MET A 1 25.43 -12.27 20.79
N ASN A 2 25.96 -11.67 19.72
CA ASN A 2 25.99 -10.21 19.58
C ASN A 2 24.68 -9.75 18.92
N VAL A 3 24.13 -8.60 19.34
CA VAL A 3 22.91 -8.04 18.74
C VAL A 3 23.06 -7.81 17.23
N LYS A 4 24.28 -7.53 16.78
CA LYS A 4 24.61 -7.33 15.36
C LYS A 4 24.50 -8.60 14.51
N ASP A 5 24.44 -9.78 15.14
CA ASP A 5 24.34 -11.06 14.44
C ASP A 5 22.89 -11.34 13.99
N PHE A 6 21.90 -10.63 14.54
CA PHE A 6 20.49 -10.83 14.19
C PHE A 6 20.12 -10.11 12.89
N LYS A 7 19.46 -10.84 11.98
CA LYS A 7 18.99 -10.30 10.69
C LYS A 7 18.09 -9.07 10.86
N MET A 8 17.20 -9.10 11.84
CA MET A 8 16.33 -7.97 12.18
C MET A 8 17.12 -6.70 12.52
N PHE A 9 18.26 -6.80 13.22
CA PHE A 9 19.08 -5.64 13.56
C PHE A 9 19.72 -5.01 12.32
N SER A 10 20.21 -5.84 11.39
CA SER A 10 20.74 -5.37 10.11
C SER A 10 19.66 -4.63 9.31
N GLU A 11 18.46 -5.20 9.22
CA GLU A 11 17.36 -4.62 8.45
C GLU A 11 16.84 -3.31 9.05
N ILE A 12 16.76 -3.20 10.38
CA ILE A 12 16.44 -1.94 11.06
C ILE A 12 17.45 -0.85 10.68
N SER A 13 18.74 -1.20 10.64
CA SER A 13 19.82 -0.27 10.33
C SER A 13 19.77 0.28 8.90
N GLU A 14 19.07 -0.40 7.98
CA GLU A 14 18.88 0.03 6.59
C GLU A 14 17.73 1.04 6.42
N THR A 15 16.87 1.20 7.42
CA THR A 15 15.67 2.07 7.36
C THR A 15 15.99 3.51 6.91
N PRO A 16 17.07 4.19 7.37
CA PRO A 16 17.39 5.54 6.91
C PRO A 16 17.68 5.62 5.40
N GLU A 17 18.33 4.60 4.84
CA GLU A 17 18.59 4.56 3.40
C GLU A 17 17.29 4.32 2.62
N VAL A 18 16.44 3.40 3.10
CA VAL A 18 15.11 3.15 2.53
C VAL A 18 14.29 4.45 2.48
N PHE A 19 14.30 5.23 3.56
CA PHE A 19 13.62 6.52 3.60
C PHE A 19 14.19 7.52 2.60
N SER A 20 15.52 7.58 2.50
CA SER A 20 16.20 8.44 1.54
C SER A 20 15.81 8.08 0.10
N ARG A 21 15.73 6.80 -0.24
CA ARG A 21 15.26 6.34 -1.56
C ARG A 21 13.82 6.78 -1.81
N LEU A 22 12.91 6.56 -0.87
CA LEU A 22 11.50 6.94 -1.02
C LEU A 22 11.29 8.44 -1.20
N ILE A 23 11.96 9.28 -0.38
CA ILE A 23 11.86 10.74 -0.46
C ILE A 23 12.39 11.27 -1.80
N ASN A 24 13.39 10.59 -2.38
CA ASN A 24 13.96 10.96 -3.67
C ASN A 24 13.12 10.47 -4.86
N SER A 25 12.28 9.45 -4.69
CA SER A 25 11.35 8.94 -5.72
C SER A 25 10.09 9.79 -5.88
N LYS A 26 10.20 11.13 -5.89
CA LYS A 26 9.04 12.06 -5.90
C LYS A 26 8.09 11.87 -7.08
N ALA A 27 8.60 11.46 -8.23
CA ALA A 27 7.84 11.32 -9.47
C ALA A 27 6.65 10.35 -9.33
N GLN A 28 6.80 9.26 -8.58
CA GLN A 28 5.70 8.28 -8.41
C GLN A 28 4.54 8.86 -7.59
N PHE A 29 4.85 9.65 -6.55
CA PHE A 29 3.85 10.31 -5.73
C PHE A 29 3.16 11.46 -6.48
N GLN A 30 3.90 12.19 -7.31
CA GLN A 30 3.33 13.22 -8.17
C GLN A 30 2.36 12.63 -9.19
N LEU A 31 2.76 11.55 -9.87
CA LEU A 31 1.88 10.83 -10.80
C LEU A 31 0.61 10.34 -10.10
N ALA A 32 0.75 9.80 -8.89
CA ALA A 32 -0.39 9.38 -8.07
C ALA A 32 -1.34 10.54 -7.77
N ALA A 33 -0.81 11.67 -7.31
CA ALA A 33 -1.60 12.86 -7.02
C ALA A 33 -2.32 13.41 -8.27
N GLU A 34 -1.66 13.42 -9.44
CA GLU A 34 -2.27 13.84 -10.71
C GLU A 34 -3.45 12.94 -11.11
N LYS A 35 -3.29 11.62 -10.98
CA LYS A 35 -4.35 10.66 -11.30
C LYS A 35 -5.52 10.73 -10.32
N ILE A 36 -5.25 10.94 -9.03
CA ILE A 36 -6.29 11.15 -8.02
C ILE A 36 -7.09 12.42 -8.34
N LYS A 37 -6.42 13.54 -8.62
CA LYS A 37 -7.06 14.82 -8.94
C LYS A 37 -7.88 14.80 -10.23
N ALA A 38 -7.56 13.89 -11.15
CA ALA A 38 -8.32 13.70 -12.39
C ALA A 38 -9.61 12.90 -12.22
N ARG A 39 -9.96 12.49 -10.99
CA ARG A 39 -11.15 11.70 -10.64
C ARG A 39 -11.93 12.42 -9.54
N ASP A 40 -13.26 12.26 -9.55
CA ASP A 40 -14.14 12.77 -8.49
C ASP A 40 -14.14 11.83 -7.27
N ILE A 41 -12.98 11.62 -6.65
CA ILE A 41 -12.85 10.71 -5.50
C ILE A 41 -13.63 11.24 -4.30
N THR A 42 -14.54 10.43 -3.76
CA THR A 42 -15.38 10.79 -2.60
C THR A 42 -15.06 9.97 -1.35
N ASN A 43 -14.37 8.85 -1.50
CA ASN A 43 -14.02 7.95 -0.41
C ASN A 43 -12.76 7.13 -0.73
N VAL A 44 -12.12 6.61 0.32
CA VAL A 44 -10.93 5.77 0.19
C VAL A 44 -11.15 4.41 0.85
N ILE A 45 -10.62 3.36 0.26
CA ILE A 45 -10.56 2.02 0.86
C ILE A 45 -9.11 1.56 0.91
N ILE A 46 -8.66 1.15 2.09
CA ILE A 46 -7.34 0.55 2.27
C ILE A 46 -7.45 -0.97 2.15
N LEU A 47 -6.62 -1.55 1.30
CA LEU A 47 -6.58 -2.99 1.01
C LEU A 47 -5.25 -3.57 1.48
N ALA A 48 -5.25 -4.23 2.63
CA ALA A 48 -4.04 -4.76 3.25
C ALA A 48 -4.33 -6.00 4.12
N ARG A 49 -3.27 -6.67 4.61
CA ARG A 49 -3.35 -7.71 5.66
C ARG A 49 -2.11 -7.69 6.56
N GLY A 50 -2.27 -8.16 7.79
CA GLY A 50 -1.16 -8.35 8.73
C GLY A 50 -0.44 -7.04 9.03
N THR A 51 0.89 -7.03 8.97
CA THR A 51 1.69 -5.83 9.25
C THR A 51 1.33 -4.65 8.35
N SER A 52 1.04 -4.89 7.07
CA SER A 52 0.61 -3.82 6.15
C SER A 52 -0.75 -3.23 6.52
N ASP A 53 -1.61 -3.99 7.22
CA ASP A 53 -2.91 -3.49 7.69
C ASP A 53 -2.74 -2.48 8.84
N ASN A 54 -1.73 -2.68 9.69
CA ASN A 54 -1.36 -1.68 10.70
C ASN A 54 -0.88 -0.37 10.04
N ALA A 55 -0.14 -0.44 8.93
CA ALA A 55 0.24 0.75 8.16
C ALA A 55 -1.00 1.38 7.50
N GLY A 56 -1.96 0.56 7.07
CA GLY A 56 -3.25 0.99 6.56
C GLY A 56 -4.07 1.79 7.56
N HIS A 57 -4.09 1.40 8.83
CA HIS A 57 -4.70 2.18 9.91
C HIS A 57 -4.06 3.57 10.07
N TYR A 58 -2.74 3.66 9.96
CA TYR A 58 -2.03 4.94 9.98
C TYR A 58 -2.42 5.83 8.79
N LEU A 59 -2.43 5.27 7.57
CA LEU A 59 -2.85 5.99 6.36
C LEU A 59 -4.30 6.47 6.45
N LYS A 60 -5.20 5.60 6.94
CA LYS A 60 -6.61 5.94 7.20
C LYS A 60 -6.72 7.21 8.04
N PHE A 61 -6.03 7.24 9.18
CA PHE A 61 -6.02 8.41 10.06
C PHE A 61 -5.49 9.67 9.36
N LEU A 62 -4.38 9.55 8.61
CA LEU A 62 -3.81 10.68 7.90
C LEU A 62 -4.77 11.29 6.88
N ILE A 63 -5.42 10.46 6.06
CA ILE A 63 -6.37 10.92 5.04
C ILE A 63 -7.59 11.59 5.70
N GLU A 64 -8.13 10.98 6.76
CA GLU A 64 -9.30 11.54 7.45
C GLU A 64 -8.97 12.91 8.07
N VAL A 65 -7.80 13.05 8.68
CA VAL A 65 -7.39 14.30 9.35
C VAL A 65 -7.02 15.38 8.34
N LYS A 66 -6.26 15.05 7.28
CA LYS A 66 -5.74 16.04 6.33
C LYS A 66 -6.74 16.41 5.25
N LEU A 67 -7.49 15.44 4.75
CA LEU A 67 -8.32 15.57 3.55
C LEU A 67 -9.82 15.51 3.86
N GLY A 68 -10.22 15.06 5.07
CA GLY A 68 -11.63 14.97 5.46
C GLY A 68 -12.43 13.90 4.69
N LEU A 69 -11.75 13.01 3.96
CA LEU A 69 -12.40 11.94 3.21
C LEU A 69 -12.67 10.73 4.11
N PRO A 70 -13.85 10.10 4.03
CA PRO A 70 -14.11 8.87 4.76
C PRO A 70 -13.21 7.74 4.25
N VAL A 71 -12.62 6.98 5.17
CA VAL A 71 -11.74 5.86 4.82
C VAL A 71 -12.18 4.56 5.48
N GLY A 72 -12.44 3.55 4.66
CA GLY A 72 -12.73 2.18 5.07
C GLY A 72 -11.53 1.25 4.95
N LEU A 73 -11.57 0.13 5.67
CA LEU A 73 -10.68 -1.01 5.44
C LEU A 73 -11.43 -2.07 4.62
N ALA A 74 -10.76 -2.65 3.64
CA ALA A 74 -11.34 -3.69 2.82
C ALA A 74 -11.56 -4.98 3.64
N SER A 75 -12.60 -5.73 3.26
CA SER A 75 -12.80 -7.11 3.68
C SER A 75 -12.55 -8.02 2.48
N PRO A 76 -11.31 -8.50 2.22
CA PRO A 76 -10.98 -9.21 0.97
C PRO A 76 -11.86 -10.43 0.66
N SER A 77 -12.41 -11.07 1.70
CA SER A 77 -13.30 -12.22 1.57
C SER A 77 -14.64 -11.88 0.91
N SER A 78 -15.12 -10.62 0.99
CA SER A 78 -16.40 -10.21 0.39
C SER A 78 -16.42 -10.48 -1.12
N VAL A 79 -15.28 -10.27 -1.78
CA VAL A 79 -15.09 -10.57 -3.20
C VAL A 79 -14.51 -11.98 -3.38
N SER A 80 -13.43 -12.32 -2.67
CA SER A 80 -12.66 -13.54 -2.97
C SER A 80 -13.36 -14.84 -2.57
N ILE A 81 -14.24 -14.81 -1.57
CA ILE A 81 -14.99 -15.98 -1.08
C ILE A 81 -16.47 -15.85 -1.42
N TYR A 82 -17.06 -14.68 -1.18
CA TYR A 82 -18.50 -14.48 -1.33
C TYR A 82 -18.91 -13.93 -2.71
N GLY A 83 -17.97 -13.59 -3.58
CA GLY A 83 -18.25 -13.17 -4.96
C GLY A 83 -19.06 -11.89 -5.09
N ALA A 84 -19.02 -11.01 -4.08
CA ALA A 84 -19.77 -9.76 -4.11
C ALA A 84 -19.30 -8.85 -5.26
N LYS A 85 -20.27 -8.24 -5.95
CA LYS A 85 -20.02 -7.20 -6.95
C LYS A 85 -20.30 -5.85 -6.31
N VAL A 86 -19.23 -5.18 -5.88
CA VAL A 86 -19.31 -3.89 -5.19
C VAL A 86 -19.07 -2.77 -6.21
N ASP A 87 -19.87 -1.72 -6.15
CA ASP A 87 -19.64 -0.50 -6.93
C ASP A 87 -18.57 0.33 -6.23
N PHE A 88 -17.45 0.56 -6.92
CA PHE A 88 -16.33 1.36 -6.45
C PHE A 88 -16.17 2.65 -7.27
N LYS A 89 -17.23 3.09 -7.94
CA LYS A 89 -17.25 4.39 -8.60
C LYS A 89 -16.88 5.47 -7.59
N ASN A 90 -15.99 6.38 -8.01
CA ASN A 90 -15.51 7.49 -7.20
C ASN A 90 -14.77 7.04 -5.92
N THR A 91 -14.31 5.80 -5.86
CA THR A 91 -13.48 5.27 -4.77
C THR A 91 -12.02 5.20 -5.18
N LEU A 92 -11.14 5.67 -4.29
CA LEU A 92 -9.71 5.37 -4.34
C LEU A 92 -9.44 4.10 -3.52
N VAL A 93 -8.86 3.08 -4.13
CA VAL A 93 -8.34 1.91 -3.41
C VAL A 93 -6.83 2.03 -3.31
N ILE A 94 -6.29 2.01 -2.10
CA ILE A 94 -4.86 1.96 -1.84
C ILE A 94 -4.52 0.59 -1.27
N ALA A 95 -3.82 -0.23 -2.06
CA ALA A 95 -3.40 -1.54 -1.65
C ALA A 95 -1.98 -1.51 -1.06
N LEU A 96 -1.80 -1.99 0.16
CA LEU A 96 -0.51 -2.10 0.84
C LEU A 96 -0.12 -3.57 0.94
N SER A 97 1.02 -3.94 0.36
CA SER A 97 1.56 -5.28 0.50
C SER A 97 3.04 -5.33 0.20
N GLN A 98 3.86 -5.75 1.17
CA GLN A 98 5.29 -5.95 0.96
C GLN A 98 5.58 -6.82 -0.28
N SER A 99 4.96 -8.01 -0.40
CA SER A 99 5.26 -8.95 -1.49
C SER A 99 4.38 -8.75 -2.72
N GLY A 100 3.19 -8.17 -2.57
CA GLY A 100 2.20 -8.03 -3.64
C GLY A 100 1.67 -9.35 -4.21
N ARG A 101 1.78 -10.47 -3.45
CA ARG A 101 1.47 -11.83 -3.94
C ARG A 101 0.26 -12.49 -3.30
N SER A 102 -0.42 -11.81 -2.38
CA SER A 102 -1.56 -12.37 -1.66
C SER A 102 -2.75 -12.58 -2.61
N PRO A 103 -3.22 -13.82 -2.86
CA PRO A 103 -4.26 -14.08 -3.86
C PRO A 103 -5.56 -13.33 -3.60
N ASP A 104 -5.99 -13.24 -2.34
CA ASP A 104 -7.20 -12.52 -1.95
C ASP A 104 -7.10 -11.00 -2.15
N LEU A 105 -5.94 -10.39 -1.88
CA LEU A 105 -5.69 -8.98 -2.19
C LEU A 105 -5.71 -8.74 -3.69
N ILE A 106 -5.10 -9.63 -4.47
CA ILE A 106 -5.08 -9.53 -5.94
C ILE A 106 -6.50 -9.64 -6.49
N THR A 107 -7.29 -10.60 -6.00
CA THR A 107 -8.69 -10.78 -6.41
C THR A 107 -9.54 -9.56 -6.06
N PHE A 108 -9.41 -9.03 -4.84
CA PHE A 108 -10.13 -7.82 -4.44
C PHE A 108 -9.70 -6.61 -5.27
N ALA A 109 -8.40 -6.44 -5.52
CA ALA A 109 -7.86 -5.35 -6.32
C ALA A 109 -8.41 -5.39 -7.76
N SER A 110 -8.46 -6.56 -8.39
CA SER A 110 -9.06 -6.73 -9.73
C SER A 110 -10.54 -6.33 -9.73
N ALA A 111 -11.31 -6.86 -8.78
CA ALA A 111 -12.73 -6.56 -8.66
C ALA A 111 -12.99 -5.08 -8.35
N ALA A 112 -12.13 -4.44 -7.56
CA ALA A 112 -12.23 -3.02 -7.28
C ALA A 112 -12.04 -2.19 -8.55
N ARG A 113 -11.04 -2.52 -9.36
CA ARG A 113 -10.79 -1.85 -10.64
C ARG A 113 -11.93 -2.09 -11.63
N GLU A 114 -12.45 -3.31 -11.71
CA GLU A 114 -13.62 -3.66 -12.52
C GLU A 114 -14.88 -2.92 -12.06
N GLY A 115 -15.03 -2.71 -10.75
CA GLY A 115 -16.09 -1.90 -10.14
C GLY A 115 -15.89 -0.39 -10.25
N GLY A 116 -14.85 0.08 -10.95
CA GLY A 116 -14.64 1.48 -11.27
C GLY A 116 -13.70 2.27 -10.33
N ALA A 117 -13.05 1.60 -9.38
CA ALA A 117 -12.06 2.24 -8.50
C ALA A 117 -10.86 2.79 -9.29
N LEU A 118 -10.24 3.83 -8.75
CA LEU A 118 -8.83 4.12 -9.02
C LEU A 118 -7.98 3.27 -8.06
N LEU A 119 -7.09 2.43 -8.57
CA LEU A 119 -6.27 1.53 -7.76
C LEU A 119 -4.80 1.96 -7.72
N ILE A 120 -4.31 2.26 -6.52
CA ILE A 120 -2.87 2.46 -6.25
C ILE A 120 -2.35 1.24 -5.51
N ALA A 121 -1.31 0.61 -6.05
CA ALA A 121 -0.60 -0.50 -5.41
C ALA A 121 0.73 0.00 -4.82
N MET A 122 0.89 -0.11 -3.51
CA MET A 122 2.14 0.12 -2.79
C MET A 122 2.75 -1.23 -2.43
N THR A 123 3.84 -1.58 -3.11
CA THR A 123 4.53 -2.84 -2.87
C THR A 123 6.03 -2.68 -2.96
N ASN A 124 6.77 -3.62 -2.37
CA ASN A 124 8.23 -3.67 -2.47
C ASN A 124 8.70 -4.52 -3.66
N ASN A 125 7.79 -4.84 -4.59
CA ASN A 125 8.07 -5.68 -5.75
C ASN A 125 7.24 -5.23 -6.95
N SER A 126 7.88 -4.48 -7.85
CA SER A 126 7.26 -3.96 -9.07
C SER A 126 6.81 -5.05 -10.05
N ASP A 127 7.38 -6.27 -9.95
CA ASP A 127 7.00 -7.40 -10.79
C ASP A 127 5.83 -8.22 -10.20
N SER A 128 5.37 -7.88 -8.99
CA SER A 128 4.31 -8.59 -8.31
C SER A 128 2.96 -8.47 -9.04
N PRO A 129 2.08 -9.49 -8.92
CA PRO A 129 0.75 -9.40 -9.52
C PRO A 129 -0.06 -8.19 -9.04
N LEU A 130 0.06 -7.82 -7.76
CA LEU A 130 -0.64 -6.64 -7.22
C LEU A 130 -0.12 -5.33 -7.84
N ALA A 131 1.20 -5.20 -8.04
CA ALA A 131 1.78 -4.04 -8.73
C ALA A 131 1.24 -3.90 -10.16
N LYS A 132 1.12 -5.03 -10.87
CA LYS A 132 0.58 -5.07 -12.24
C LYS A 132 -0.94 -4.85 -12.32
N ALA A 133 -1.66 -5.12 -11.24
CA ALA A 133 -3.10 -4.87 -11.16
C ALA A 133 -3.43 -3.38 -10.97
N GLY A 134 -2.56 -2.64 -10.27
CA GLY A 134 -2.73 -1.21 -10.00
C GLY A 134 -2.73 -0.35 -11.26
N ASP A 135 -3.54 0.71 -11.26
CA ASP A 135 -3.43 1.80 -12.24
C ASP A 135 -2.12 2.58 -12.04
N ILE A 136 -1.62 2.57 -10.80
CA ILE A 136 -0.39 3.22 -10.37
C ILE A 136 0.31 2.27 -9.40
N HIS A 137 1.60 2.08 -9.62
CA HIS A 137 2.47 1.39 -8.67
C HIS A 137 3.37 2.41 -7.97
N ILE A 138 3.42 2.32 -6.64
CA ILE A 138 4.39 3.01 -5.80
C ILE A 138 5.35 1.94 -5.28
N ASP A 139 6.60 2.01 -5.73
CA ASP A 139 7.65 1.15 -5.22
C ASP A 139 8.10 1.65 -3.84
N LEU A 140 7.99 0.75 -2.87
CA LEU A 140 8.43 1.00 -1.49
C LEU A 140 9.96 1.01 -1.36
N SER A 141 10.67 0.39 -2.31
CA SER A 141 12.14 0.33 -2.36
C SER A 141 12.80 -0.02 -1.02
N ALA A 142 12.15 -0.84 -0.19
CA ALA A 142 12.67 -1.34 1.09
C ALA A 142 13.75 -2.42 0.89
N GLY A 143 13.82 -3.00 -0.32
CA GLY A 143 14.74 -4.07 -0.65
C GLY A 143 14.36 -5.40 0.01
N PRO A 144 15.15 -6.47 -0.17
CA PRO A 144 14.83 -7.79 0.38
C PRO A 144 14.74 -7.76 1.90
N GLU A 145 13.74 -8.42 2.46
CA GLU A 145 13.58 -8.59 3.91
C GLU A 145 13.54 -10.08 4.21
N VAL A 146 14.48 -10.53 5.03
CA VAL A 146 14.75 -11.93 5.35
C VAL A 146 14.30 -12.26 6.77
N ALA A 147 14.34 -11.29 7.70
CA ALA A 147 13.77 -11.51 9.01
C ALA A 147 12.26 -11.76 8.91
N VAL A 148 11.76 -12.67 9.75
CA VAL A 148 10.32 -12.97 9.81
C VAL A 148 9.52 -11.75 10.30
N ALA A 149 10.11 -10.97 11.21
CA ALA A 149 9.51 -9.73 11.70
C ALA A 149 9.82 -8.58 10.73
N ALA A 150 8.80 -8.03 10.10
CA ALA A 150 8.91 -6.87 9.23
C ALA A 150 9.37 -5.63 10.01
N THR A 151 10.33 -4.89 9.45
CA THR A 151 10.91 -3.69 10.06
C THR A 151 10.99 -2.56 9.05
N LYS A 152 11.93 -2.63 8.10
CA LYS A 152 12.15 -1.60 7.09
C LYS A 152 11.03 -1.55 6.06
N SER A 153 10.38 -2.68 5.74
CA SER A 153 9.22 -2.70 4.83
C SER A 153 8.01 -1.99 5.43
N TYR A 154 7.70 -2.27 6.70
CA TYR A 154 6.64 -1.57 7.43
C TYR A 154 6.93 -0.08 7.57
N SER A 155 8.17 0.28 7.92
CA SER A 155 8.59 1.68 8.02
C SER A 155 8.47 2.40 6.67
N ALA A 156 8.79 1.72 5.56
CA ALA A 156 8.61 2.24 4.21
C ALA A 156 7.12 2.49 3.89
N GLU A 157 6.22 1.57 4.26
CA GLU A 157 4.77 1.76 4.10
C GLU A 157 4.25 2.97 4.88
N LEU A 158 4.73 3.20 6.12
CA LEU A 158 4.36 4.38 6.90
C LEU A 158 4.84 5.69 6.25
N LEU A 159 6.08 5.74 5.77
CA LEU A 159 6.60 6.92 5.10
C LEU A 159 5.88 7.17 3.77
N ALA A 160 5.67 6.13 2.96
CA ALA A 160 4.92 6.24 1.71
C ALA A 160 3.48 6.72 1.96
N SER A 161 2.84 6.21 3.02
CA SER A 161 1.52 6.67 3.48
C SER A 161 1.51 8.16 3.78
N LEU A 162 2.53 8.67 4.48
CA LEU A 162 2.66 10.11 4.75
C LEU A 162 2.86 10.93 3.47
N LEU A 163 3.67 10.43 2.54
CA LEU A 163 4.00 11.12 1.29
C LEU A 163 2.82 11.16 0.30
N ILE A 164 1.92 10.18 0.36
CA ILE A 164 0.71 10.15 -0.50
C ILE A 164 -0.48 10.93 0.10
N SER A 165 -0.48 11.17 1.41
CA SER A 165 -1.59 11.77 2.17
C SER A 165 -1.59 13.30 2.25
#